data_AF-A0A831JID8-F1
#
_entry.id   AF-A0A831JID8-F1
#
_cell.length_a   1.000
_cell.length_b   1.000
_cell.length_c   1.000
_cell.angle_alpha   90.00
_cell.angle_beta   90.00
_cell.angle_gamma   90.00
#
_symmetry.space_group_name_H-M   'P 1'
#
loop_
_entity.id
_entity.type
_entity.pdbx_description
1 polymer ?
#
loop_
_entity_poly.entity_id
_entity_poly.type
_entity_poly.pdbx_seq_one_letter_code
_entity_poly.pdbx_strand_id
1 'polypeptide(L)'
;MKKYNPDKIEKKWQKYWEKEKMHEAVDGAGNYLLLVEFPYPSGNLHIGHWYAFALPDILARYQRMNGKNVMYPIGFDAFGLPAENAAISRGINPRDWTEENIKHMTQQLKSMGATFDWTREVQTIDPEYYKWTQWIFLKFYEKGLAYRAETPVNWCSKDKTVLANEQVINGKCDRCGTDVEQRKLSQWMFKITTFADDLVDGLDRVEWPETTRLAQRNWIGRSEGSLIKFKIKDFNKNIEVFTTRADTLFGATYVVLAPENKLVQDLKPYITNWDEVEKYATEAKRKTELERMTNVKSKTGAQLKGVTVINPINNEEIPVWIADYVLAHYGTGAVMAVPAHDQRDYDFARKQNLEIRTVISGGETDKKAFEEDGKLINSQKFDGLTSKEGRKKII
;
A
#
# COMPACT_ATOMS: atom_id res chain seq x y z
N MET A 1 -46.88 -32.19 -22.38
CA MET A 1 -46.37 -31.34 -21.27
C MET A 1 -46.23 -29.90 -21.75
N LYS A 2 -46.64 -28.91 -20.95
CA LYS A 2 -46.31 -27.50 -21.25
C LYS A 2 -44.81 -27.30 -21.03
N LYS A 3 -44.11 -26.67 -21.99
CA LYS A 3 -42.68 -26.34 -21.87
C LYS A 3 -42.47 -25.24 -20.82
N TYR A 4 -41.36 -25.31 -20.09
CA TYR A 4 -40.90 -24.23 -19.22
C TYR A 4 -40.74 -22.93 -20.02
N ASN A 5 -41.23 -21.81 -19.47
CA ASN A 5 -41.13 -20.49 -20.10
C ASN A 5 -40.87 -19.44 -18.98
N PRO A 6 -39.62 -18.94 -18.85
CA PRO A 6 -39.24 -17.98 -17.80
C PRO A 6 -40.00 -16.66 -17.91
N ASP A 7 -40.22 -16.14 -19.13
CA ASP A 7 -40.89 -14.86 -19.39
C ASP A 7 -42.29 -14.78 -18.76
N LYS A 8 -42.96 -15.93 -18.61
CA LYS A 8 -44.31 -16.02 -18.02
C LYS A 8 -44.32 -16.08 -16.50
N ILE A 9 -43.20 -16.43 -15.85
CA ILE A 9 -43.17 -16.71 -14.41
C ILE A 9 -42.28 -15.75 -13.62
N GLU A 10 -41.16 -15.29 -14.18
CA GLU A 10 -40.16 -14.50 -13.44
C GLU A 10 -40.73 -13.15 -13.04
N LYS A 11 -41.27 -12.40 -14.01
CA LYS A 11 -41.91 -11.10 -13.76
C LYS A 11 -43.10 -11.19 -12.79
N LYS A 12 -43.80 -12.34 -12.79
CA LYS A 12 -44.92 -12.57 -11.85
C LYS A 12 -44.38 -12.62 -10.41
N TRP A 13 -43.34 -13.41 -10.16
CA TRP A 13 -42.79 -13.59 -8.83
C TRP A 13 -42.00 -12.38 -8.32
N GLN A 14 -41.25 -11.71 -9.19
CA GLN A 14 -40.59 -10.44 -8.86
C GLN A 14 -41.59 -9.41 -8.35
N LYS A 15 -42.70 -9.20 -9.07
CA LYS A 15 -43.78 -8.30 -8.65
C LYS A 15 -44.45 -8.73 -7.35
N TYR A 16 -44.62 -10.04 -7.15
CA TYR A 16 -45.19 -10.57 -5.92
C TYR A 16 -44.29 -10.26 -4.71
N TRP A 17 -42.99 -10.54 -4.81
CA TRP A 17 -42.05 -10.29 -3.71
C TRP A 17 -41.90 -8.81 -3.38
N GLU A 18 -41.87 -7.94 -4.40
CA GLU A 18 -41.83 -6.48 -4.22
C GLU A 18 -43.11 -5.96 -3.54
N LYS A 19 -44.29 -6.42 -3.99
CA LYS A 19 -45.57 -6.04 -3.39
C LYS A 19 -45.68 -6.47 -1.93
N GLU A 20 -45.28 -7.71 -1.63
CA GLU A 20 -45.32 -8.27 -0.28
C GLU A 20 -44.13 -7.83 0.58
N LYS A 21 -43.24 -6.98 0.05
CA LYS A 21 -42.08 -6.41 0.75
C LYS A 21 -41.18 -7.48 1.40
N MET A 22 -41.08 -8.66 0.79
CA MET A 22 -40.45 -9.84 1.38
C MET A 22 -38.94 -9.71 1.64
N HIS A 23 -38.34 -8.63 1.15
CA HIS A 23 -36.90 -8.40 1.20
C HIS A 23 -36.52 -7.19 2.05
N GLU A 24 -37.49 -6.44 2.56
CA GLU A 24 -37.25 -5.32 3.48
C GLU A 24 -36.83 -5.86 4.84
N ALA A 25 -35.65 -5.45 5.33
CA ALA A 25 -35.18 -5.80 6.66
C ALA A 25 -35.81 -4.88 7.71
N VAL A 26 -36.38 -5.48 8.76
CA VAL A 26 -37.02 -4.76 9.86
C VAL A 26 -36.09 -4.59 11.05
N ASP A 27 -36.37 -3.65 11.94
CA ASP A 27 -35.63 -3.56 13.20
C ASP A 27 -36.08 -4.67 14.15
N GLY A 28 -35.15 -5.48 14.67
CA GLY A 28 -35.50 -6.63 15.49
C GLY A 28 -34.33 -7.51 15.90
N ALA A 29 -34.66 -8.73 16.34
CA ALA A 29 -33.70 -9.78 16.73
C ALA A 29 -33.51 -10.81 15.61
N GLY A 30 -32.43 -11.59 15.69
CA GLY A 30 -32.11 -12.62 14.68
C GLY A 30 -31.56 -12.05 13.38
N ASN A 31 -30.96 -10.85 13.45
CA ASN A 31 -30.44 -10.12 12.29
C ASN A 31 -29.29 -10.89 11.61
N TYR A 32 -29.29 -10.85 10.29
CA TYR A 32 -28.22 -11.37 9.45
C TYR A 32 -27.92 -10.34 8.37
N LEU A 33 -26.77 -9.66 8.48
CA LEU A 33 -26.29 -8.74 7.47
C LEU A 33 -25.47 -9.53 6.45
N LEU A 34 -25.93 -9.52 5.21
CA LEU A 34 -25.17 -10.00 4.07
C LEU A 34 -24.83 -8.81 3.19
N LEU A 35 -23.56 -8.64 2.86
CA LEU A 35 -23.08 -7.52 2.06
C LEU A 35 -22.36 -8.03 0.81
N VAL A 36 -22.55 -7.31 -0.28
CA VAL A 36 -21.74 -7.42 -1.49
C VAL A 36 -21.13 -6.06 -1.79
N GLU A 37 -19.97 -6.05 -2.43
CA GLU A 37 -19.41 -4.82 -2.98
C GLU A 37 -20.39 -4.30 -4.05
N PHE A 38 -21.01 -3.16 -3.76
CA PHE A 38 -21.94 -2.50 -4.67
C PHE A 38 -21.25 -2.00 -5.96
N PRO A 39 -21.93 -2.01 -7.11
CA PRO A 39 -21.27 -1.80 -8.38
C PRO A 39 -20.96 -0.33 -8.67
N TYR A 40 -19.90 -0.11 -9.46
CA TYR A 40 -19.64 1.17 -10.12
C TYR A 40 -20.63 1.36 -11.29
N PRO A 41 -21.35 2.50 -11.40
CA PRO A 41 -22.27 2.78 -12.50
C PRO A 41 -21.53 3.33 -13.74
N SER A 42 -20.55 2.56 -14.22
CA SER A 42 -19.68 2.93 -15.36
C SER A 42 -20.16 2.33 -16.70
N GLY A 43 -21.25 1.57 -16.70
CA GLY A 43 -21.84 0.95 -17.90
C GLY A 43 -22.88 -0.12 -17.53
N ASN A 44 -22.94 -1.20 -18.32
CA ASN A 44 -23.88 -2.30 -18.10
C ASN A 44 -23.31 -3.40 -17.21
N LEU A 45 -24.17 -4.10 -16.48
CA LEU A 45 -23.79 -5.34 -15.80
C LEU A 45 -23.34 -6.40 -16.81
N HIS A 46 -22.35 -7.19 -16.39
CA HIS A 46 -21.77 -8.31 -17.14
C HIS A 46 -21.75 -9.56 -16.27
N ILE A 47 -21.43 -10.74 -16.84
CA ILE A 47 -21.54 -12.02 -16.13
C ILE A 47 -20.79 -12.09 -14.78
N GLY A 48 -19.66 -11.38 -14.65
CA GLY A 48 -18.98 -11.23 -13.35
C GLY A 48 -19.85 -10.60 -12.26
N HIS A 49 -20.63 -9.57 -12.59
CA HIS A 49 -21.60 -8.96 -11.65
C HIS A 49 -22.71 -9.95 -11.29
N TRP A 50 -23.26 -10.66 -12.28
CA TRP A 50 -24.28 -11.69 -12.05
C TRP A 50 -23.78 -12.77 -11.11
N TYR A 51 -22.54 -13.24 -11.29
CA TYR A 51 -21.92 -14.20 -10.38
C TYR A 51 -21.76 -13.63 -8.95
N ALA A 52 -21.24 -12.40 -8.84
CA ALA A 52 -21.01 -11.74 -7.57
C ALA A 52 -22.29 -11.50 -6.74
N PHE A 53 -23.44 -11.31 -7.40
CA PHE A 53 -24.70 -11.02 -6.73
C PHE A 53 -25.62 -12.24 -6.58
N ALA A 54 -25.57 -13.21 -7.50
CA ALA A 54 -26.41 -14.40 -7.44
C ALA A 54 -25.99 -15.37 -6.31
N LEU A 55 -24.69 -15.56 -6.08
CA LEU A 55 -24.24 -16.48 -5.01
C LEU A 55 -24.65 -15.99 -3.62
N PRO A 56 -24.45 -14.70 -3.25
CA PRO A 56 -24.94 -14.20 -1.98
C PRO A 56 -26.47 -14.16 -1.92
N ASP A 57 -27.17 -13.96 -3.05
CA ASP A 57 -28.64 -14.03 -3.06
C ASP A 57 -29.17 -15.43 -2.64
N ILE A 58 -28.50 -16.50 -3.07
CA ILE A 58 -28.83 -17.87 -2.63
C ILE A 58 -28.70 -17.98 -1.10
N LEU A 59 -27.62 -17.43 -0.53
CA LEU A 59 -27.41 -17.42 0.92
C LEU A 59 -28.44 -16.57 1.64
N ALA A 60 -28.78 -15.38 1.12
CA ALA A 60 -29.80 -14.50 1.69
C ALA A 60 -31.16 -15.22 1.76
N ARG A 61 -31.56 -15.90 0.68
CA ARG A 61 -32.78 -16.71 0.63
C ARG A 61 -32.74 -17.84 1.64
N TYR A 62 -31.64 -18.59 1.70
CA TYR A 62 -31.46 -19.68 2.66
C TYR A 62 -31.60 -19.18 4.11
N GLN A 63 -30.91 -18.11 4.48
CA GLN A 63 -30.97 -17.56 5.84
C GLN A 63 -32.37 -17.05 6.20
N ARG A 64 -33.05 -16.40 5.25
CA ARG A 64 -34.43 -15.93 5.44
C ARG A 64 -35.39 -17.11 5.65
N MET A 65 -35.24 -18.20 4.89
CA MET A 65 -36.01 -19.44 5.07
C MET A 65 -35.74 -20.14 6.41
N ASN A 66 -34.55 -19.93 6.99
CA ASN A 66 -34.22 -20.38 8.35
C ASN A 66 -34.65 -19.39 9.45
N GLY A 67 -35.53 -18.43 9.12
CA GLY A 67 -36.11 -17.50 10.08
C GLY A 67 -35.20 -16.35 10.50
N LYS A 68 -34.08 -16.11 9.81
CA LYS A 68 -33.25 -14.92 10.05
C LYS A 68 -33.90 -13.67 9.47
N ASN A 69 -33.74 -12.55 10.17
CA ASN A 69 -34.06 -11.23 9.65
C ASN A 69 -32.89 -10.74 8.77
N VAL A 70 -32.97 -11.01 7.47
CA VAL A 70 -31.85 -10.79 6.55
C VAL A 70 -31.87 -9.37 5.98
N MET A 71 -30.82 -8.59 6.25
CA MET A 71 -30.51 -7.36 5.53
C MET A 71 -29.51 -7.66 4.42
N TYR A 72 -29.97 -7.58 3.18
CA TYR A 72 -29.14 -7.70 1.98
C TYR A 72 -29.28 -6.40 1.16
N PRO A 73 -28.52 -5.36 1.49
CA PRO A 73 -28.67 -4.04 0.85
C PRO A 73 -27.95 -4.00 -0.49
N ILE A 74 -28.24 -2.97 -1.26
CA ILE A 74 -27.54 -2.63 -2.50
C ILE A 74 -27.36 -1.11 -2.59
N GLY A 75 -26.57 -0.67 -3.55
CA GLY A 75 -26.40 0.75 -3.87
C GLY A 75 -25.51 0.90 -5.08
N PHE A 76 -24.94 2.09 -5.24
CA PHE A 76 -24.05 2.40 -6.36
C PHE A 76 -22.87 3.26 -5.89
N ASP A 77 -21.65 2.77 -6.16
CA ASP A 77 -20.43 3.56 -5.96
C ASP A 77 -20.23 4.52 -7.13
N ALA A 78 -20.89 5.66 -7.03
CA ALA A 78 -21.19 6.53 -8.15
C ALA A 78 -20.20 7.70 -8.32
N PHE A 79 -19.34 7.96 -7.32
CA PHE A 79 -18.29 8.98 -7.39
C PHE A 79 -16.96 8.42 -7.92
N GLY A 80 -16.06 9.34 -8.26
CA GLY A 80 -14.68 9.02 -8.59
C GLY A 80 -14.45 8.72 -10.07
N LEU A 81 -13.19 8.43 -10.39
CA LEU A 81 -12.73 8.39 -11.78
C LEU A 81 -13.42 7.35 -12.68
N PRO A 82 -13.96 6.18 -12.23
CA PRO A 82 -14.55 5.23 -13.17
C PRO A 82 -15.76 5.83 -13.90
N ALA A 83 -16.66 6.50 -13.16
CA ALA A 83 -17.84 7.15 -13.72
C ALA A 83 -17.45 8.42 -14.50
N GLU A 84 -16.57 9.24 -13.92
CA GLU A 84 -16.12 10.50 -14.53
C GLU A 84 -15.37 10.27 -15.85
N ASN A 85 -14.40 9.34 -15.90
CA ASN A 85 -13.66 9.05 -17.12
C ASN A 85 -14.57 8.46 -18.22
N ALA A 86 -15.54 7.62 -17.84
CA ALA A 86 -16.51 7.05 -18.77
C ALA A 86 -17.37 8.15 -19.42
N ALA A 87 -17.80 9.14 -18.65
CA ALA A 87 -18.56 10.29 -19.14
C ALA A 87 -17.70 11.24 -19.99
N ILE A 88 -16.49 11.59 -19.53
CA ILE A 88 -15.55 12.47 -20.25
C ILE A 88 -15.20 11.89 -21.63
N SER A 89 -14.88 10.59 -21.70
CA SER A 89 -14.55 9.93 -22.97
C SER A 89 -15.68 9.96 -24.01
N ARG A 90 -16.92 10.23 -23.58
CA ARG A 90 -18.12 10.34 -24.42
C ARG A 90 -18.61 11.77 -24.61
N GLY A 91 -17.96 12.75 -23.96
CA GLY A 91 -18.40 14.14 -23.97
C GLY A 91 -19.74 14.37 -23.25
N ILE A 92 -20.07 13.53 -22.26
CA ILE A 92 -21.34 13.57 -21.51
C ILE A 92 -21.08 14.15 -20.12
N ASN A 93 -22.07 14.84 -19.55
CA ASN A 93 -22.01 15.27 -18.15
C ASN A 93 -21.89 14.03 -17.22
N PRO A 94 -20.90 13.98 -16.31
CA PRO A 94 -20.72 12.83 -15.41
C PRO A 94 -21.94 12.49 -14.55
N ARG A 95 -22.70 13.49 -14.10
CA ARG A 95 -23.93 13.24 -13.33
C ARG A 95 -24.98 12.57 -14.18
N ASP A 96 -25.26 13.09 -15.38
CA ASP A 96 -26.28 12.55 -16.26
C ASP A 96 -25.94 11.09 -16.68
N TRP A 97 -24.68 10.85 -17.03
CA TRP A 97 -24.17 9.51 -17.35
C TRP A 97 -24.35 8.52 -16.20
N THR A 98 -23.95 8.93 -14.99
CA THR A 98 -24.07 8.10 -13.79
C THR A 98 -25.53 7.82 -13.46
N GLU A 99 -26.41 8.82 -13.46
CA GLU A 99 -27.83 8.66 -13.15
C GLU A 99 -28.55 7.77 -14.18
N GLU A 100 -28.19 7.86 -15.46
CA GLU A 100 -28.69 6.97 -16.51
C GLU A 100 -28.25 5.52 -16.30
N ASN A 101 -26.96 5.30 -16.00
CA ASN A 101 -26.43 3.97 -15.71
C ASN A 101 -27.05 3.37 -14.46
N ILE A 102 -27.22 4.15 -13.38
CA ILE A 102 -27.91 3.70 -12.17
C ILE A 102 -29.33 3.22 -12.49
N LYS A 103 -30.09 4.00 -13.28
CA LYS A 103 -31.45 3.60 -13.72
C LYS A 103 -31.41 2.30 -14.50
N HIS A 104 -30.49 2.16 -15.45
CA HIS A 104 -30.37 0.96 -16.28
C HIS A 104 -29.96 -0.27 -15.46
N MET A 105 -28.90 -0.15 -14.65
CA MET A 105 -28.40 -1.23 -13.80
C MET A 105 -29.42 -1.64 -12.74
N THR A 106 -30.19 -0.71 -12.20
CA THR A 106 -31.31 -1.03 -11.29
C THR A 106 -32.32 -1.95 -11.98
N GLN A 107 -32.68 -1.68 -13.25
CA GLN A 107 -33.55 -2.57 -14.02
C GLN A 107 -32.92 -3.95 -14.23
N GLN A 108 -31.62 -4.01 -14.52
CA GLN A 108 -30.90 -5.28 -14.69
C GLN A 108 -30.85 -6.08 -13.39
N LEU A 109 -30.52 -5.46 -12.25
CA LEU A 109 -30.50 -6.10 -10.93
C LEU A 109 -31.90 -6.57 -10.52
N LYS A 110 -32.94 -5.78 -10.75
CA LYS A 110 -34.34 -6.22 -10.51
C LYS A 110 -34.72 -7.38 -11.43
N SER A 111 -34.25 -7.40 -12.68
CA SER A 111 -34.52 -8.49 -13.62
C SER A 111 -33.87 -9.82 -13.21
N MET A 112 -32.77 -9.78 -12.45
CA MET A 112 -32.18 -10.97 -11.83
C MET A 112 -33.11 -11.60 -10.79
N GLY A 113 -34.07 -10.84 -10.25
CA GLY A 113 -34.92 -11.27 -9.15
C GLY A 113 -34.15 -11.41 -7.83
N ALA A 114 -33.03 -10.70 -7.68
CA ALA A 114 -32.27 -10.70 -6.43
C ALA A 114 -33.07 -10.07 -5.28
N THR A 115 -32.82 -10.58 -4.08
CA THR A 115 -33.58 -10.27 -2.86
C THR A 115 -33.01 -9.09 -2.09
N PHE A 116 -32.55 -8.08 -2.84
CA PHE A 116 -32.04 -6.84 -2.26
C PHE A 116 -33.13 -6.05 -1.55
N ASP A 117 -32.76 -5.42 -0.44
CA ASP A 117 -33.57 -4.41 0.24
C ASP A 117 -33.39 -3.04 -0.45
N TRP A 118 -34.23 -2.77 -1.45
CA TRP A 118 -34.21 -1.51 -2.20
C TRP A 118 -34.60 -0.29 -1.37
N THR A 119 -35.22 -0.46 -0.20
CA THR A 119 -35.54 0.68 0.68
C THR A 119 -34.30 1.28 1.34
N ARG A 120 -33.18 0.56 1.29
CA ARG A 120 -31.87 0.95 1.83
C ARG A 120 -30.85 1.23 0.72
N GLU A 121 -31.32 1.48 -0.51
CA GLU A 121 -30.44 1.87 -1.61
C GLU A 121 -29.70 3.16 -1.27
N VAL A 122 -28.40 3.18 -1.54
CA VAL A 122 -27.57 4.39 -1.43
C VAL A 122 -26.84 4.66 -2.74
N GLN A 123 -26.67 5.93 -3.07
CA GLN A 123 -25.88 6.38 -4.22
C GLN A 123 -24.84 7.36 -3.71
N THR A 124 -23.54 7.08 -3.91
CA THR A 124 -22.49 7.90 -3.28
C THR A 124 -22.43 9.34 -3.82
N ILE A 125 -23.05 9.62 -4.98
CA ILE A 125 -23.19 10.96 -5.59
C ILE A 125 -24.32 11.82 -5.02
N ASP A 126 -25.17 11.25 -4.16
CA ASP A 126 -26.28 11.96 -3.54
C ASP A 126 -25.74 12.89 -2.43
N PRO A 127 -26.05 14.20 -2.43
CA PRO A 127 -25.76 15.11 -1.32
C PRO A 127 -26.20 14.57 0.05
N GLU A 128 -27.31 13.84 0.12
CA GLU A 128 -27.78 13.23 1.35
C GLU A 128 -26.87 12.11 1.87
N TYR A 129 -26.04 11.53 1.00
CA TYR A 129 -24.99 10.58 1.34
C TYR A 129 -23.66 11.28 1.65
N TYR A 130 -23.09 12.03 0.69
CA TYR A 130 -21.71 12.54 0.83
C TYR A 130 -21.57 13.68 1.85
N LYS A 131 -22.67 14.29 2.32
CA LYS A 131 -22.61 15.19 3.49
C LYS A 131 -22.01 14.49 4.72
N TRP A 132 -22.21 13.18 4.84
CA TRP A 132 -21.65 12.39 5.93
C TRP A 132 -20.15 12.11 5.74
N THR A 133 -19.67 11.96 4.50
CA THR A 133 -18.23 11.82 4.24
C THR A 133 -17.50 13.14 4.52
N GLN A 134 -18.11 14.28 4.16
CA GLN A 134 -17.63 15.61 4.56
C GLN A 134 -17.61 15.76 6.09
N TRP A 135 -18.68 15.34 6.77
CA TRP A 135 -18.74 15.38 8.23
C TRP A 135 -17.67 14.49 8.89
N ILE A 136 -17.47 13.26 8.41
CA ILE A 136 -16.39 12.36 8.90
C ILE A 136 -15.01 13.01 8.68
N PHE A 137 -14.78 13.60 7.52
CA PHE A 137 -13.54 14.32 7.23
C PHE A 137 -13.30 15.45 8.24
N LEU A 138 -14.33 16.26 8.54
CA LEU A 138 -14.23 17.31 9.56
C LEU A 138 -13.92 16.74 10.94
N LYS A 139 -14.51 15.61 11.32
CA LYS A 139 -14.20 14.94 12.59
C LYS A 139 -12.75 14.43 12.62
N PHE A 140 -12.25 13.87 11.53
CA PHE A 140 -10.85 13.47 11.42
C PHE A 140 -9.91 14.69 11.46
N TYR A 141 -10.29 15.80 10.82
CA TYR A 141 -9.51 17.04 10.87
C TYR A 141 -9.45 17.62 12.28
N GLU A 142 -10.58 17.73 12.98
CA GLU A 142 -10.67 18.17 14.38
C GLU A 142 -9.81 17.31 15.32
N LYS A 143 -9.66 16.01 15.01
CA LYS A 143 -8.82 15.07 15.78
C LYS A 143 -7.37 14.99 15.30
N GLY A 144 -6.98 15.80 14.30
CA GLY A 144 -5.64 15.79 13.72
C GLY A 144 -5.30 14.52 12.93
N LEU A 145 -6.31 13.72 12.55
CA LEU A 145 -6.21 12.52 11.73
C LEU A 145 -6.29 12.82 10.23
N ALA A 146 -6.85 13.96 9.82
CA ALA A 146 -6.75 14.49 8.47
C ALA A 146 -5.83 15.72 8.47
N TYR A 147 -4.86 15.79 7.55
CA TYR A 147 -3.89 16.88 7.51
C TYR A 147 -3.40 17.14 6.08
N ARG A 148 -2.82 18.33 5.83
CA ARG A 148 -2.17 18.65 4.56
C ARG A 148 -0.66 18.47 4.65
N ALA A 149 -0.07 17.88 3.63
CA ALA A 149 1.37 17.77 3.47
C ALA A 149 1.78 17.97 2.01
N GLU A 150 2.99 18.49 1.80
CA GLU A 150 3.65 18.36 0.49
C GLU A 150 4.27 16.97 0.40
N THR A 151 3.82 16.19 -0.56
CA THR A 151 4.34 14.85 -0.80
C THR A 151 4.61 14.64 -2.28
N PRO A 152 5.63 13.84 -2.65
CA PRO A 152 5.61 13.20 -3.96
C PRO A 152 4.31 12.38 -4.06
N VAL A 153 3.59 12.58 -5.16
CA VAL A 153 2.35 11.88 -5.47
C VAL A 153 2.48 11.20 -6.82
N ASN A 154 1.86 10.03 -6.90
CA ASN A 154 1.62 9.33 -8.15
C ASN A 154 0.65 10.17 -8.99
N TRP A 155 1.05 10.56 -10.19
CA TRP A 155 0.25 11.37 -11.10
C TRP A 155 -0.02 10.63 -12.40
N CYS A 156 -1.29 10.49 -12.76
CA CYS A 156 -1.68 9.98 -14.06
C CYS A 156 -1.80 11.14 -15.06
N SER A 157 -0.89 11.19 -16.05
CA SER A 157 -0.87 12.28 -17.04
C SER A 157 -2.07 12.25 -17.99
N LYS A 158 -2.72 11.09 -18.16
CA LYS A 158 -3.93 10.93 -18.96
C LYS A 158 -5.19 11.33 -18.19
N ASP A 159 -5.35 10.82 -16.96
CA ASP A 159 -6.53 11.08 -16.14
C ASP A 159 -6.45 12.41 -15.37
N LYS A 160 -5.31 13.12 -15.44
CA LYS A 160 -5.08 14.44 -14.85
C LYS A 160 -5.39 14.50 -13.35
N THR A 161 -5.05 13.45 -12.63
CA THR A 161 -5.32 13.31 -11.20
C THR A 161 -4.17 12.63 -10.46
N VAL A 162 -4.15 12.83 -9.15
CA VAL A 162 -3.33 12.07 -8.23
C VAL A 162 -3.92 10.67 -8.02
N LEU A 163 -3.03 9.68 -7.84
CA LEU A 163 -3.37 8.29 -7.54
C LEU A 163 -2.84 7.95 -6.13
N ALA A 164 -3.61 7.17 -5.37
CA ALA A 164 -3.10 6.51 -4.17
C ALA A 164 -2.08 5.43 -4.55
N ASN A 165 -1.26 4.97 -3.60
CA ASN A 165 -0.28 3.90 -3.88
C ASN A 165 -0.97 2.61 -4.34
N GLU A 166 -2.14 2.33 -3.79
CA GLU A 166 -2.99 1.18 -4.11
C GLU A 166 -3.57 1.25 -5.54
N GLN A 167 -3.57 2.43 -6.16
CA GLN A 167 -4.05 2.66 -7.53
C GLN A 167 -2.93 2.60 -8.58
N VAL A 168 -1.70 2.25 -8.16
CA VAL A 168 -0.54 2.07 -9.04
C VAL A 168 -0.21 0.58 -9.13
N ILE A 169 -0.55 -0.04 -10.25
CA ILE A 169 -0.29 -1.46 -10.52
C ILE A 169 0.86 -1.54 -11.51
N ASN A 170 1.97 -2.15 -11.09
CA ASN A 170 3.16 -2.30 -11.93
C ASN A 170 3.70 -0.96 -12.50
N GLY A 171 3.63 0.12 -11.71
CA GLY A 171 4.08 1.46 -12.12
C GLY A 171 3.11 2.19 -13.06
N LYS A 172 1.94 1.59 -13.33
CA LYS A 172 0.91 2.11 -14.23
C LYS A 172 -0.38 2.40 -13.46
N CYS A 173 -1.17 3.32 -13.98
CA CYS A 173 -2.51 3.56 -13.46
C CYS A 173 -3.38 2.30 -13.58
N ASP A 174 -4.02 1.91 -12.47
CA ASP A 174 -4.94 0.76 -12.35
C ASP A 174 -6.07 0.76 -13.41
N ARG A 175 -6.49 1.95 -13.86
CA ARG A 175 -7.62 2.13 -14.78
C ARG A 175 -7.18 2.21 -16.23
N CYS A 176 -6.30 3.18 -16.55
CA CYS A 176 -6.02 3.55 -17.94
C CYS A 176 -4.70 2.99 -18.47
N GLY A 177 -3.88 2.37 -17.60
CA GLY A 177 -2.60 1.75 -17.97
C GLY A 177 -1.47 2.72 -18.33
N THR A 178 -1.68 4.03 -18.15
CA THR A 178 -0.64 5.05 -18.42
C THR A 178 0.46 4.96 -17.36
N ASP A 179 1.72 5.18 -17.76
CA ASP A 179 2.84 5.27 -16.82
C ASP A 179 2.64 6.40 -15.82
N VAL A 180 2.90 6.09 -14.56
CA VAL A 180 2.71 7.02 -13.44
C VAL A 180 3.95 7.89 -13.26
N GLU A 181 3.74 9.20 -13.25
CA GLU A 181 4.79 10.20 -12.98
C GLU A 181 4.80 10.57 -11.49
N GLN A 182 5.95 10.96 -10.95
CA GLN A 182 6.04 11.57 -9.62
C GLN A 182 5.94 13.10 -9.73
N ARG A 183 5.00 13.71 -8.98
CA ARG A 183 4.89 15.17 -8.86
C ARG A 183 4.88 15.59 -7.40
N LYS A 184 5.44 16.75 -7.08
CA LYS A 184 5.36 17.31 -5.72
C LYS A 184 4.13 18.20 -5.62
N LEU A 185 3.12 17.78 -4.85
CA LEU A 185 1.87 18.53 -4.68
C LEU A 185 1.47 18.57 -3.20
N SER A 186 0.76 19.63 -2.82
CA SER A 186 0.10 19.70 -1.52
C SER A 186 -1.20 18.90 -1.56
N GLN A 187 -1.29 17.84 -0.77
CA GLN A 187 -2.46 16.94 -0.71
C GLN A 187 -3.01 16.80 0.71
N TRP A 188 -4.26 16.37 0.80
CA TRP A 188 -4.86 15.89 2.04
C TRP A 188 -4.50 14.43 2.27
N MET A 189 -4.12 14.12 3.50
CA MET A 189 -3.69 12.80 3.94
C MET A 189 -4.48 12.38 5.18
N PHE A 190 -4.77 11.07 5.29
CA PHE A 190 -5.26 10.48 6.53
C PHE A 190 -4.10 9.82 7.29
N LYS A 191 -4.02 10.05 8.61
CA LYS A 191 -3.06 9.39 9.51
C LYS A 191 -3.50 7.96 9.84
N ILE A 192 -3.73 7.16 8.82
CA ILE A 192 -4.04 5.73 8.98
C ILE A 192 -2.91 5.00 9.72
N THR A 193 -1.67 5.47 9.61
CA THR A 193 -0.51 4.95 10.31
C THR A 193 -0.61 5.03 11.83
N THR A 194 -1.42 5.94 12.39
CA THR A 194 -1.72 5.97 13.82
C THR A 194 -2.44 4.70 14.28
N PHE A 195 -3.10 3.99 13.37
CA PHE A 195 -3.84 2.75 13.62
C PHE A 195 -3.13 1.52 13.02
N ALA A 196 -1.88 1.64 12.57
CA ALA A 196 -1.19 0.53 11.88
C ALA A 196 -1.08 -0.74 12.74
N ASP A 197 -0.75 -0.59 14.02
CA ASP A 197 -0.67 -1.71 14.97
C ASP A 197 -2.05 -2.34 15.21
N ASP A 198 -3.09 -1.52 15.43
CA ASP A 198 -4.46 -2.01 15.61
C ASP A 198 -4.99 -2.75 14.37
N LEU A 199 -4.66 -2.26 13.18
CA LEU A 199 -5.06 -2.86 11.89
C LEU A 199 -4.38 -4.22 11.71
N VAL A 200 -3.07 -4.32 11.95
CA VAL A 200 -2.33 -5.58 11.75
C VAL A 200 -2.65 -6.60 12.84
N ASP A 201 -2.83 -6.18 14.09
CA ASP A 201 -3.22 -7.07 15.20
C ASP A 201 -4.71 -7.45 15.10
N GLY A 202 -5.53 -6.60 14.47
CA GLY A 202 -6.93 -6.87 14.14
C GLY A 202 -7.13 -8.09 13.23
N LEU A 203 -6.16 -8.40 12.36
CA LEU A 203 -6.25 -9.51 11.42
C LEU A 203 -6.33 -10.89 12.09
N ASP A 204 -5.90 -11.02 13.35
CA ASP A 204 -6.03 -12.27 14.11
C ASP A 204 -7.44 -12.50 14.67
N ARG A 205 -8.30 -11.48 14.64
CA ARG A 205 -9.65 -11.50 15.21
C ARG A 205 -10.75 -11.64 14.16
N VAL A 206 -10.40 -11.73 12.88
CA VAL A 206 -11.35 -11.80 11.76
C VAL A 206 -11.26 -13.15 11.04
N GLU A 207 -12.42 -13.73 10.74
CA GLU A 207 -12.53 -14.99 9.99
C GLU A 207 -12.40 -14.74 8.47
N TRP A 208 -11.22 -14.32 8.03
CA TRP A 208 -10.92 -14.01 6.62
C TRP A 208 -9.98 -15.03 5.98
N PRO A 209 -10.01 -15.18 4.64
CA PRO A 209 -9.05 -16.01 3.93
C PRO A 209 -7.60 -15.65 4.27
N GLU A 210 -6.76 -16.68 4.48
CA GLU A 210 -5.35 -16.49 4.86
C GLU A 210 -4.60 -15.62 3.84
N THR A 211 -4.88 -15.80 2.55
CA THR A 211 -4.28 -15.00 1.48
C THR A 211 -4.57 -13.51 1.62
N THR A 212 -5.79 -13.14 2.04
CA THR A 212 -6.19 -11.74 2.25
C THR A 212 -5.52 -11.16 3.49
N ARG A 213 -5.48 -11.92 4.59
CA ARG A 213 -4.80 -11.50 5.83
C ARG A 213 -3.29 -11.31 5.58
N LEU A 214 -2.64 -12.25 4.91
CA LEU A 214 -1.22 -12.17 4.57
C LEU A 214 -0.92 -10.97 3.66
N ALA A 215 -1.75 -10.71 2.65
CA ALA A 215 -1.59 -9.54 1.77
C ALA A 215 -1.64 -8.23 2.57
N GLN A 216 -2.57 -8.10 3.53
CA GLN A 216 -2.65 -6.90 4.37
C GLN A 216 -1.49 -6.80 5.37
N ARG A 217 -1.04 -7.92 5.98
CA ARG A 217 0.15 -7.92 6.85
C ARG A 217 1.39 -7.43 6.11
N ASN A 218 1.60 -7.93 4.89
CA ASN A 218 2.71 -7.53 4.05
C ASN A 218 2.61 -6.07 3.61
N TRP A 219 1.40 -5.57 3.34
CA TRP A 219 1.15 -4.17 2.99
C TRP A 219 1.45 -3.22 4.16
N ILE A 220 0.97 -3.54 5.37
CA ILE A 220 1.23 -2.74 6.57
C ILE A 220 2.72 -2.79 6.94
N GLY A 221 3.36 -3.96 6.79
CA GLY A 221 4.81 -4.09 6.90
C GLY A 221 5.39 -3.75 8.27
N ARG A 222 4.65 -4.07 9.36
CA ARG A 222 5.10 -3.83 10.74
C ARG A 222 6.47 -4.47 10.96
N SER A 223 7.43 -3.67 11.41
CA SER A 223 8.79 -4.10 11.72
C SER A 223 9.29 -3.46 13.01
N GLU A 224 9.96 -4.26 13.84
CA GLU A 224 10.61 -3.78 15.06
C GLU A 224 12.11 -3.66 14.82
N GLY A 225 12.69 -2.53 15.19
CA GLY A 225 14.08 -2.21 14.89
C GLY A 225 14.65 -1.11 15.77
N SER A 226 15.76 -0.54 15.32
CA SER A 226 16.57 0.40 16.08
C SER A 226 17.00 1.55 15.19
N LEU A 227 17.03 2.75 15.77
CA LEU A 227 17.62 3.94 15.17
C LEU A 227 19.08 4.05 15.61
N ILE A 228 20.00 4.00 14.65
CA ILE A 228 21.44 4.05 14.90
C ILE A 228 21.99 5.33 14.30
N LYS A 229 22.75 6.08 15.10
CA LYS A 229 23.35 7.35 14.69
C LYS A 229 24.81 7.14 14.29
N PHE A 230 25.09 7.35 13.01
CA PHE A 230 26.43 7.35 12.44
C PHE A 230 26.94 8.79 12.39
N LYS A 231 27.99 9.10 13.15
CA LYS A 231 28.57 10.45 13.17
C LYS A 231 29.30 10.70 11.86
N ILE A 232 29.00 11.80 11.18
CA ILE A 232 29.75 12.18 9.97
C ILE A 232 31.11 12.72 10.42
N LYS A 233 32.19 12.15 9.86
CA LYS A 233 33.56 12.53 10.23
C LYS A 233 33.78 14.01 9.92
N ASP A 234 34.42 14.73 10.84
CA ASP A 234 34.70 16.17 10.74
C ASP A 234 33.47 17.10 10.74
N PHE A 235 32.27 16.56 11.01
CA PHE A 235 31.04 17.35 11.11
C PHE A 235 30.29 17.09 12.41
N ASN A 236 29.60 18.12 12.91
CA ASN A 236 28.66 18.00 14.03
C ASN A 236 27.25 17.63 13.54
N LYS A 237 27.16 16.62 12.66
CA LYS A 237 25.92 16.05 12.12
C LYS A 237 26.02 14.53 12.13
N ASN A 238 24.86 13.87 12.19
CA ASN A 238 24.76 12.42 12.15
C ASN A 238 23.87 12.00 10.98
N ILE A 239 24.15 10.83 10.42
CA ILE A 239 23.20 10.08 9.60
C ILE A 239 22.50 9.10 10.55
N GLU A 240 21.18 9.24 10.68
CA GLU A 240 20.37 8.30 11.44
C GLU A 240 19.82 7.23 10.49
N VAL A 241 20.02 5.96 10.82
CA VAL A 241 19.55 4.82 10.01
C VAL A 241 18.58 3.98 10.83
N PHE A 242 17.56 3.43 10.18
CA PHE A 242 16.70 2.41 10.79
C PHE A 242 17.16 1.02 10.35
N THR A 243 17.25 0.08 11.30
CA THR A 243 17.54 -1.32 11.01
C THR A 243 16.76 -2.27 11.93
N THR A 244 16.26 -3.37 11.39
CA THR A 244 15.71 -4.49 12.17
C THR A 244 16.80 -5.47 12.63
N ARG A 245 18.05 -5.25 12.20
CA ARG A 245 19.21 -6.12 12.37
C ARG A 245 20.35 -5.44 13.12
N ALA A 246 20.06 -4.87 14.30
CA ALA A 246 21.10 -4.28 15.15
C ALA A 246 22.21 -5.30 15.53
N ASP A 247 21.89 -6.60 15.51
CA ASP A 247 22.86 -7.69 15.68
C ASP A 247 24.01 -7.67 14.67
N THR A 248 23.80 -7.08 13.48
CA THR A 248 24.78 -7.10 12.40
C THR A 248 25.56 -5.79 12.26
N LEU A 249 25.46 -4.87 13.22
CA LEU A 249 26.07 -3.52 13.16
C LEU A 249 27.60 -3.54 12.95
N PHE A 250 28.32 -4.55 13.45
CA PHE A 250 29.76 -4.73 13.19
C PHE A 250 30.10 -5.03 11.73
N GLY A 251 29.13 -5.57 10.98
CA GLY A 251 29.23 -5.89 9.56
C GLY A 251 28.87 -4.72 8.64
N ALA A 252 28.50 -3.56 9.20
CA ALA A 252 28.20 -2.38 8.40
C ALA A 252 29.47 -1.79 7.79
N THR A 253 29.64 -1.96 6.48
CA THR A 253 30.83 -1.52 5.73
C THR A 253 30.61 -0.25 4.92
N TYR A 254 29.37 0.22 4.78
CA TYR A 254 29.01 1.52 4.21
C TYR A 254 27.61 1.96 4.64
N VAL A 255 27.29 3.24 4.46
CA VAL A 255 25.95 3.80 4.69
C VAL A 255 25.39 4.30 3.37
N VAL A 256 24.10 4.07 3.13
CA VAL A 256 23.42 4.48 1.90
C VAL A 256 22.27 5.43 2.22
N LEU A 257 22.26 6.58 1.55
CA LEU A 257 21.17 7.55 1.59
C LEU A 257 20.28 7.39 0.36
N ALA A 258 18.99 7.69 0.52
CA ALA A 258 18.13 7.91 -0.63
C ALA A 258 18.65 9.10 -1.45
N PRO A 259 18.60 9.08 -2.80
CA PRO A 259 19.08 10.18 -3.63
C PRO A 259 18.35 11.50 -3.38
N GLU A 260 17.12 11.44 -2.87
CA GLU A 260 16.31 12.60 -2.49
C GLU A 260 16.51 13.06 -1.04
N ASN A 261 17.36 12.37 -0.26
CA ASN A 261 17.59 12.70 1.14
C ASN A 261 18.19 14.11 1.27
N LYS A 262 17.59 14.94 2.12
CA LYS A 262 18.00 16.33 2.35
C LYS A 262 19.48 16.45 2.73
N LEU A 263 20.01 15.47 3.46
CA LEU A 263 21.43 15.45 3.87
C LEU A 263 22.38 15.43 2.67
N VAL A 264 21.99 14.86 1.53
CA VAL A 264 22.83 14.84 0.32
C VAL A 264 23.12 16.28 -0.15
N GLN A 265 22.12 17.15 -0.12
CA GLN A 265 22.29 18.56 -0.50
C GLN A 265 23.08 19.34 0.57
N ASP A 266 22.82 19.08 1.85
CA ASP A 266 23.57 19.68 2.96
C ASP A 266 25.07 19.34 2.90
N LEU A 267 25.42 18.18 2.35
CA LEU A 267 26.79 17.67 2.23
C LEU A 267 27.49 18.12 0.94
N LYS A 268 26.78 18.78 0.01
CA LYS A 268 27.31 19.26 -1.28
C LYS A 268 28.69 19.92 -1.19
N PRO A 269 28.96 20.85 -0.23
CA PRO A 269 30.26 21.54 -0.16
C PRO A 269 31.47 20.62 0.09
N TYR A 270 31.23 19.38 0.54
CA TYR A 270 32.27 18.45 0.98
C TYR A 270 32.44 17.26 0.04
N ILE A 271 31.58 17.15 -0.97
CA ILE A 271 31.60 16.07 -1.95
C ILE A 271 32.50 16.47 -3.10
N THR A 272 33.60 15.74 -3.29
CA THR A 272 34.60 16.06 -4.33
C THR A 272 34.16 15.65 -5.75
N ASN A 273 33.18 14.75 -5.86
CA ASN A 273 32.59 14.30 -7.13
C ASN A 273 31.12 14.74 -7.29
N TRP A 274 30.80 15.99 -6.92
CA TRP A 274 29.42 16.46 -6.89
C TRP A 274 28.67 16.29 -8.22
N ASP A 275 29.31 16.54 -9.36
CA ASP A 275 28.67 16.42 -10.68
C ASP A 275 28.16 14.99 -10.96
N GLU A 276 28.91 13.97 -10.52
CA GLU A 276 28.53 12.56 -10.61
C GLU A 276 27.32 12.26 -9.71
N VAL A 277 27.37 12.75 -8.47
CA VAL A 277 26.30 12.57 -7.47
C VAL A 277 25.00 13.25 -7.90
N GLU A 278 25.08 14.48 -8.40
CA GLU A 278 23.92 15.26 -8.87
C GLU A 278 23.29 14.64 -10.12
N LYS A 279 24.13 14.17 -11.06
CA LYS A 279 23.66 13.43 -12.23
C LYS A 279 22.92 12.17 -11.82
N TYR A 280 23.53 11.36 -10.95
CA TYR A 280 22.89 10.13 -10.47
C TYR A 280 21.58 10.40 -9.73
N ALA A 281 21.56 11.39 -8.83
CA ALA A 281 20.34 11.74 -8.10
C ALA A 281 19.21 12.22 -9.02
N THR A 282 19.56 12.93 -10.10
CA THR A 282 18.59 13.38 -11.12
C THR A 282 18.04 12.20 -11.94
N GLU A 283 18.89 11.25 -12.31
CA GLU A 283 18.48 10.03 -13.01
C GLU A 283 17.61 9.12 -12.12
N ALA A 284 17.97 8.96 -10.85
CA ALA A 284 17.20 8.17 -9.89
C ALA A 284 15.80 8.74 -9.65
N LYS A 285 15.65 10.07 -9.60
CA LYS A 285 14.35 10.76 -9.46
C LYS A 285 13.40 10.56 -10.64
N ARG A 286 13.91 10.15 -11.81
CA ARG A 286 13.09 9.84 -12.99
C ARG A 286 12.51 8.43 -12.95
N LYS A 287 13.05 7.55 -12.11
CA LYS A 287 12.57 6.18 -11.95
C LYS A 287 11.38 6.17 -11.01
N THR A 288 10.40 5.33 -11.30
CA THR A 288 9.29 5.07 -10.37
C THR A 288 9.79 4.27 -9.17
N GLU A 289 9.08 4.34 -8.04
CA GLU A 289 9.42 3.55 -6.85
C GLU A 289 9.46 2.05 -7.15
N LEU A 290 8.49 1.56 -7.93
CA LEU A 290 8.48 0.16 -8.34
C LEU A 290 9.70 -0.20 -9.19
N GLU A 291 10.10 0.64 -10.14
CA GLU A 291 11.31 0.40 -10.94
C GLU A 291 12.55 0.34 -10.06
N ARG A 292 12.59 1.11 -8.98
CA ARG A 292 13.67 1.10 -7.98
C ARG A 292 13.66 -0.18 -7.14
N MET A 293 12.48 -0.68 -6.77
CA MET A 293 12.33 -1.93 -5.99
C MET A 293 12.55 -3.20 -6.83
N THR A 294 12.18 -3.18 -8.11
CA THR A 294 12.19 -4.37 -8.99
C THR A 294 13.48 -4.55 -9.79
N ASN A 295 14.31 -3.50 -9.98
CA ASN A 295 15.59 -3.59 -10.70
C ASN A 295 16.72 -4.24 -9.87
N VAL A 296 16.50 -5.49 -9.45
CA VAL A 296 17.45 -6.27 -8.65
C VAL A 296 18.82 -6.42 -9.34
N LYS A 297 18.86 -6.41 -10.69
CA LYS A 297 20.10 -6.66 -11.47
C LYS A 297 20.94 -5.42 -11.77
N SER A 298 20.41 -4.22 -11.60
CA SER A 298 21.11 -2.97 -11.96
C SER A 298 21.22 -1.99 -10.80
N LYS A 299 21.37 -2.50 -9.56
CA LYS A 299 21.64 -1.66 -8.38
C LYS A 299 22.83 -0.76 -8.69
N THR A 300 22.57 0.53 -8.77
CA THR A 300 23.53 1.58 -9.14
C THR A 300 23.63 2.53 -7.98
N GLY A 301 24.70 3.31 -7.91
CA GLY A 301 24.87 4.29 -6.86
C GLY A 301 26.08 5.16 -7.14
N ALA A 302 26.17 6.25 -6.40
CA ALA A 302 27.31 7.16 -6.44
C ALA A 302 27.84 7.34 -5.02
N GLN A 303 29.17 7.21 -4.86
CA GLN A 303 29.83 7.49 -3.59
C GLN A 303 29.84 9.00 -3.35
N LEU A 304 29.62 9.42 -2.11
CA LEU A 304 29.85 10.79 -1.67
C LEU A 304 31.34 10.94 -1.32
N LYS A 305 32.22 11.08 -2.32
CA LYS A 305 33.67 11.13 -2.08
C LYS A 305 34.03 12.34 -1.21
N GLY A 306 34.80 12.11 -0.15
CA GLY A 306 35.10 13.14 0.86
C GLY A 306 34.16 13.10 2.08
N VAL A 307 33.10 12.28 2.05
CA VAL A 307 32.19 12.09 3.17
C VAL A 307 32.27 10.65 3.68
N THR A 308 32.68 10.50 4.94
CA THR A 308 32.66 9.22 5.67
C THR A 308 31.88 9.39 6.97
N VAL A 309 31.43 8.28 7.51
CA VAL A 309 30.83 8.21 8.84
C VAL A 309 31.57 7.25 9.74
N ILE A 310 31.45 7.46 11.03
CA ILE A 310 32.02 6.60 12.06
C ILE A 310 30.94 5.61 12.49
N ASN A 311 31.24 4.32 12.35
CA ASN A 311 30.38 3.27 12.88
C ASN A 311 30.47 3.28 14.42
N PRO A 312 29.35 3.51 15.14
CA PRO A 312 29.39 3.76 16.58
C PRO A 312 29.82 2.55 17.41
N ILE A 313 29.79 1.33 16.85
CA ILE A 313 30.09 0.12 17.62
C ILE A 313 31.58 -0.24 17.64
N ASN A 314 32.31 0.09 16.58
CA ASN A 314 33.72 -0.26 16.39
C ASN A 314 34.63 0.94 16.08
N ASN A 315 34.07 2.14 15.95
CA ASN A 315 34.75 3.39 15.58
C ASN A 315 35.44 3.37 14.20
N GLU A 316 35.07 2.44 13.32
CA GLU A 316 35.62 2.40 11.96
C GLU A 316 35.00 3.49 11.08
N GLU A 317 35.83 4.04 10.18
CA GLU A 317 35.37 4.97 9.16
C GLU A 317 34.85 4.19 7.95
N ILE A 318 33.59 4.42 7.60
CA ILE A 318 32.93 3.77 6.46
C ILE A 318 32.40 4.82 5.47
N PRO A 319 32.42 4.54 4.16
CA PRO A 319 31.99 5.48 3.14
C PRO A 319 30.47 5.67 3.12
N VAL A 320 30.04 6.83 2.64
CA VAL A 320 28.63 7.14 2.38
C VAL A 320 28.34 7.10 0.88
N TRP A 321 27.22 6.49 0.52
CA TRP A 321 26.73 6.36 -0.86
C TRP A 321 25.31 6.90 -0.99
N ILE A 322 24.92 7.21 -2.22
CA ILE A 322 23.50 7.31 -2.61
C ILE A 322 23.16 6.17 -3.55
N ALA A 323 21.99 5.54 -3.36
CA ALA A 323 21.52 4.47 -4.24
C ALA A 323 20.00 4.45 -4.33
N ASP A 324 19.49 4.09 -5.51
CA ASP A 324 18.08 4.10 -5.82
C ASP A 324 17.25 3.05 -5.05
N TYR A 325 17.86 1.98 -4.54
CA TYR A 325 17.14 0.99 -3.73
C TYR A 325 16.74 1.50 -2.32
N VAL A 326 17.26 2.65 -1.88
CA VAL A 326 16.89 3.28 -0.60
C VAL A 326 15.83 4.35 -0.82
N LEU A 327 14.68 4.20 -0.18
CA LEU A 327 13.53 5.08 -0.35
C LEU A 327 13.50 6.17 0.72
N ALA A 328 13.35 7.43 0.34
CA ALA A 328 13.43 8.58 1.26
C ALA A 328 12.35 8.60 2.34
N HIS A 329 11.19 7.99 2.07
CA HIS A 329 10.03 7.95 2.98
C HIS A 329 10.00 6.69 3.86
N TYR A 330 10.89 5.72 3.62
CA TYR A 330 10.97 4.49 4.41
C TYR A 330 12.04 4.63 5.51
N GLY A 331 11.66 4.36 6.76
CA GLY A 331 12.53 4.59 7.92
C GLY A 331 12.96 6.05 8.01
N THR A 332 14.27 6.29 7.96
CA THR A 332 14.89 7.63 7.98
C THR A 332 15.32 8.12 6.59
N GLY A 333 15.03 7.36 5.53
CA GLY A 333 15.58 7.60 4.19
C GLY A 333 17.09 7.32 4.10
N ALA A 334 17.62 6.51 5.03
CA ALA A 334 19.00 6.09 5.12
C ALA A 334 19.09 4.68 5.74
N VAL A 335 20.03 3.87 5.26
CA VAL A 335 20.27 2.50 5.78
C VAL A 335 21.77 2.28 6.02
N MET A 336 22.10 1.51 7.06
CA MET A 336 23.43 0.88 7.13
C MET A 336 23.42 -0.34 6.22
N ALA A 337 24.46 -0.51 5.43
CA ALA A 337 24.56 -1.65 4.54
C ALA A 337 25.43 -2.73 5.17
N VAL A 338 24.89 -3.95 5.27
CA VAL A 338 25.59 -5.10 5.84
C VAL A 338 25.64 -6.23 4.80
N PRO A 339 26.59 -6.18 3.85
CA PRO A 339 26.58 -7.04 2.66
C PRO A 339 26.54 -8.53 2.96
N ALA A 340 27.16 -8.99 4.04
CA ALA A 340 27.16 -10.41 4.37
C ALA A 340 25.77 -10.92 4.80
N HIS A 341 24.82 -10.04 5.16
CA HIS A 341 23.55 -10.40 5.82
C HIS A 341 22.31 -9.71 5.25
N ASP A 342 22.41 -8.97 4.15
CA ASP A 342 21.29 -8.48 3.34
C ASP A 342 21.64 -8.68 1.86
N GLN A 343 20.81 -9.40 1.11
CA GLN A 343 21.11 -9.73 -0.29
C GLN A 343 21.21 -8.49 -1.17
N ARG A 344 20.51 -7.40 -0.82
CA ARG A 344 20.58 -6.18 -1.60
C ARG A 344 21.88 -5.43 -1.42
N ASP A 345 22.34 -5.36 -0.18
CA ASP A 345 23.65 -4.81 0.15
C ASP A 345 24.78 -5.68 -0.42
N TYR A 346 24.59 -7.00 -0.45
CA TYR A 346 25.54 -7.95 -1.06
C TYR A 346 25.74 -7.67 -2.55
N ASP A 347 24.64 -7.61 -3.32
CA ASP A 347 24.67 -7.36 -4.75
C ASP A 347 25.31 -6.00 -5.08
N PHE A 348 24.96 -4.98 -4.28
CA PHE A 348 25.52 -3.64 -4.43
C PHE A 348 27.03 -3.63 -4.11
N ALA A 349 27.43 -4.23 -2.99
CA ALA A 349 28.82 -4.33 -2.58
C ALA A 349 29.68 -5.07 -3.61
N ARG A 350 29.19 -6.20 -4.13
CA ARG A 350 29.88 -6.96 -5.20
C ARG A 350 30.11 -6.12 -6.44
N LYS A 351 29.10 -5.35 -6.86
CA LYS A 351 29.19 -4.52 -8.07
C LYS A 351 30.09 -3.30 -7.89
N GLN A 352 30.10 -2.71 -6.70
CA GLN A 352 30.93 -1.55 -6.36
C GLN A 352 32.31 -1.93 -5.78
N ASN A 353 32.61 -3.23 -5.68
CA ASN A 353 33.83 -3.77 -5.07
C ASN A 353 34.05 -3.26 -3.62
N LEU A 354 32.98 -3.27 -2.82
CA LEU A 354 33.00 -2.88 -1.41
C LEU A 354 33.27 -4.08 -0.51
N GLU A 355 33.74 -3.81 0.71
CA GLU A 355 34.01 -4.83 1.72
C GLU A 355 32.74 -5.60 2.12
N ILE A 356 32.86 -6.92 2.17
CA ILE A 356 31.82 -7.84 2.66
C ILE A 356 32.36 -8.49 3.92
N ARG A 357 31.74 -8.18 5.07
CA ARG A 357 32.18 -8.65 6.38
C ARG A 357 31.14 -9.53 7.04
N THR A 358 31.49 -10.78 7.28
CA THR A 358 30.62 -11.74 7.96
C THR A 358 30.66 -11.55 9.46
N VAL A 359 29.49 -11.32 10.06
CA VAL A 359 29.32 -11.14 11.51
C VAL A 359 28.29 -12.08 12.13
N ILE A 360 27.59 -12.88 11.33
CA ILE A 360 26.71 -13.95 11.78
C ILE A 360 27.17 -15.28 11.17
N SER A 361 27.37 -16.29 12.02
CA SER A 361 27.73 -17.65 11.60
C SER A 361 26.54 -18.36 10.97
N GLY A 362 26.78 -19.20 9.94
CA GLY A 362 25.79 -20.17 9.47
C GLY A 362 25.61 -20.23 7.95
N GLY A 363 26.12 -19.25 7.21
CA GLY A 363 25.99 -19.20 5.75
C GLY A 363 27.32 -19.09 5.00
N GLU A 364 27.29 -19.46 3.73
CA GLU A 364 28.38 -19.23 2.77
C GLU A 364 28.31 -17.80 2.20
N THR A 365 28.74 -16.84 3.01
CA THR A 365 28.70 -15.40 2.68
C THR A 365 29.56 -15.01 1.48
N ASP A 366 30.43 -15.90 1.00
CA ASP A 366 31.22 -15.69 -0.22
C ASP A 366 30.40 -15.83 -1.50
N LYS A 367 29.25 -16.51 -1.44
CA LYS A 367 28.37 -16.77 -2.60
C LYS A 367 27.14 -15.86 -2.59
N LYS A 368 26.50 -15.69 -1.43
CA LYS A 368 25.27 -14.91 -1.25
C LYS A 368 25.17 -14.37 0.17
N ALA A 369 24.29 -13.41 0.42
CA ALA A 369 24.02 -12.97 1.79
C ALA A 369 23.41 -14.10 2.63
N PHE A 370 23.75 -14.12 3.91
CA PHE A 370 23.14 -14.98 4.91
C PHE A 370 22.17 -14.15 5.77
N GLU A 371 20.89 -14.21 5.42
CA GLU A 371 19.83 -13.35 6.01
C GLU A 371 19.20 -13.94 7.28
N GLU A 372 19.46 -15.22 7.57
CA GLU A 372 18.90 -15.91 8.73
C GLU A 372 19.56 -15.51 10.06
N ASP A 373 18.91 -15.89 11.16
CA ASP A 373 19.47 -15.75 12.51
C ASP A 373 20.54 -16.81 12.76
N GLY A 374 21.63 -16.40 13.42
CA GLY A 374 22.73 -17.28 13.83
C GLY A 374 23.43 -16.77 15.08
N LYS A 375 24.67 -17.20 15.30
CA LYS A 375 25.53 -16.68 16.36
C LYS A 375 26.40 -15.54 15.84
N LEU A 376 26.60 -14.52 16.67
CA LEU A 376 27.50 -13.41 16.36
C LEU A 376 28.94 -13.90 16.35
N ILE A 377 29.68 -13.49 15.33
CA ILE A 377 31.13 -13.66 15.16
C ILE A 377 31.72 -12.33 14.69
N ASN A 378 33.04 -12.14 14.83
CA ASN A 378 33.72 -10.90 14.43
C ASN A 378 33.07 -9.63 15.02
N SER A 379 32.45 -9.76 16.19
CA SER A 379 31.62 -8.76 16.88
C SER A 379 32.15 -8.47 18.28
N GLN A 380 33.43 -8.73 18.51
CA GLN A 380 34.16 -8.43 19.75
C GLN A 380 33.46 -9.02 21.00
N LYS A 381 33.11 -8.18 21.99
CA LYS A 381 32.46 -8.60 23.25
C LYS A 381 31.09 -9.26 23.06
N PHE A 382 30.52 -9.21 21.85
CA PHE A 382 29.23 -9.82 21.52
C PHE A 382 29.37 -11.18 20.84
N ASP A 383 30.59 -11.65 20.58
CA ASP A 383 30.82 -12.97 19.99
C ASP A 383 30.18 -14.10 20.80
N GLY A 384 29.59 -15.07 20.09
CA GLY A 384 28.92 -16.23 20.67
C GLY A 384 27.46 -16.00 21.08
N LEU A 385 26.99 -14.76 21.17
CA LEU A 385 25.57 -14.46 21.40
C LEU A 385 24.71 -14.90 20.21
N THR A 386 23.46 -15.24 20.46
CA THR A 386 22.48 -15.42 19.38
C THR A 386 22.08 -14.08 18.78
N SER A 387 21.64 -14.05 17.51
CA SER A 387 21.16 -12.83 16.83
C SER A 387 20.09 -12.10 17.65
N LYS A 388 19.16 -12.85 18.24
CA LYS A 388 18.11 -12.31 19.13
C LYS A 388 18.66 -11.62 20.38
N GLU A 389 19.67 -12.21 21.03
CA GLU A 389 20.34 -11.59 22.19
C GLU A 389 21.21 -10.40 21.77
N GLY A 390 21.90 -10.51 20.63
CA GLY A 390 22.73 -9.47 20.03
C GLY A 390 21.92 -8.20 19.75
N ARG A 391 20.76 -8.32 19.10
CA ARG A 391 19.83 -7.19 18.86
C ARG A 391 19.53 -6.44 20.15
N LYS A 392 19.23 -7.16 21.24
CA LYS A 392 18.87 -6.54 22.53
C LYS A 392 20.04 -5.91 23.28
N LYS A 393 21.25 -6.46 23.15
CA LYS A 393 22.43 -5.98 23.90
C LYS A 393 23.20 -4.88 23.18
N ILE A 394 23.05 -4.75 21.87
CA ILE A 394 23.73 -3.74 21.06
C ILE A 394 22.97 -2.40 21.09
N ILE A 395 21.64 -2.45 21.17
CA ILE A 395 20.78 -1.30 21.52
C ILE A 395 21.07 -0.89 22.96
#